data_AF-A0A954IMC6-F1
#
_entry.id   AF-A0A954IMC6-F1
#
_cell.length_a   1.000
_cell.length_b   1.000
_cell.length_c   1.000
_cell.angle_alpha   90.00
_cell.angle_beta   90.00
_cell.angle_gamma   90.00
#
_symmetry.space_group_name_H-M   'P 1'
#
loop_
_entity.id
_entity.type
_entity.pdbx_description
1 polymer ?
#
loop_
_entity_poly.entity_id
_entity_poly.type
_entity_poly.pdbx_seq_one_letter_code
_entity_poly.pdbx_strand_id
1 'polypeptide(L)'
;SDVLTDEALKFINANQKNPFFCYLAYNAPHSPYQVPDKYFDKFKAKGFEDNVAAFYGMCENIDDNVGRLLAQLDELQLAENTIVLFLTDNGGTAGVKIYNAGMRGGKVSVHEGGSRVPLFMRWPAAKWTPHVAKPIVSHIDLLPTLLDLSGTKAPDGPKLDGISLRPLLESEDNSAWPERTLFTHNPIDETNKYPGAVRTQRHRLVREIKGPAGGSKAKANDDSATAWQLYDMEVDPGEKNDIAKANPELVKELAAKYDAWFADISHYGLQRFPLPIGHEEQNPVELHAPQSFYDKPLNF
;
A
#
# COMPACT_ATOMS: atom_id res chain seq x y z
N SER A 1 -18.29 -0.80 3.47
CA SER A 1 -17.91 -1.11 2.08
C SER A 1 -19.10 -1.02 1.15
N ASP A 2 -20.28 -1.54 1.55
CA ASP A 2 -21.50 -1.60 0.74
C ASP A 2 -21.84 -0.33 -0.05
N VAL A 3 -21.91 0.85 0.60
CA VAL A 3 -22.23 2.12 -0.09
C VAL A 3 -21.20 2.46 -1.18
N LEU A 4 -19.90 2.28 -0.90
CA LEU A 4 -18.85 2.55 -1.89
C LEU A 4 -18.93 1.57 -3.06
N THR A 5 -19.27 0.31 -2.78
CA THR A 5 -19.52 -0.69 -3.81
C THR A 5 -20.72 -0.32 -4.65
N ASP A 6 -21.84 0.07 -4.04
CA ASP A 6 -23.06 0.48 -4.75
C ASP A 6 -22.79 1.63 -5.74
N GLU A 7 -22.02 2.64 -5.31
CA GLU A 7 -21.62 3.75 -6.17
C GLU A 7 -20.66 3.32 -7.29
N ALA A 8 -19.73 2.40 -7.01
CA ALA A 8 -18.86 1.82 -8.03
C ALA A 8 -19.65 1.02 -9.08
N LEU A 9 -20.63 0.22 -8.66
CA LEU A 9 -21.51 -0.53 -9.56
C LEU A 9 -22.33 0.41 -10.45
N LYS A 10 -22.89 1.50 -9.88
CA LYS A 10 -23.60 2.54 -10.65
C LYS A 10 -22.67 3.20 -11.69
N PHE A 11 -21.45 3.55 -11.28
CA PHE A 11 -20.45 4.13 -12.16
C PHE A 11 -20.10 3.19 -13.32
N ILE A 12 -19.81 1.92 -13.04
CA ILE A 12 -19.48 0.93 -14.08
C ILE A 12 -20.65 0.74 -15.04
N ASN A 13 -21.86 0.58 -14.52
CA ASN A 13 -23.06 0.40 -15.35
C ASN A 13 -23.32 1.61 -16.27
N ALA A 14 -23.13 2.83 -15.76
CA ALA A 14 -23.27 4.06 -16.55
C ALA A 14 -22.20 4.17 -17.66
N ASN A 15 -21.03 3.56 -17.46
CA ASN A 15 -19.88 3.67 -18.35
C ASN A 15 -19.61 2.41 -19.19
N GLN A 16 -20.49 1.41 -19.20
CA GLN A 16 -20.28 0.12 -19.87
C GLN A 16 -19.94 0.19 -21.38
N LYS A 17 -20.17 1.34 -22.03
CA LYS A 17 -19.84 1.57 -23.45
C LYS A 17 -18.50 2.27 -23.69
N ASN A 18 -17.83 2.73 -22.64
CA ASN A 18 -16.56 3.44 -22.69
C ASN A 18 -15.52 2.71 -21.82
N PRO A 19 -14.22 2.82 -22.13
CA PRO A 19 -13.18 2.48 -21.17
C PRO A 19 -13.37 3.31 -19.89
N PHE A 20 -13.17 2.69 -18.74
CA PHE A 20 -13.29 3.36 -17.44
C PHE A 20 -12.12 3.04 -16.54
N PHE A 21 -11.86 3.95 -15.59
CA PHE A 21 -10.99 3.72 -14.45
C PHE A 21 -11.81 3.93 -13.18
N CYS A 22 -11.96 2.87 -12.37
CA CYS A 22 -12.70 2.91 -11.12
C CYS A 22 -11.75 2.66 -9.95
N TYR A 23 -11.44 3.71 -9.18
CA TYR A 23 -10.66 3.58 -7.96
C TYR A 23 -11.59 3.42 -6.74
N LEU A 24 -11.81 2.17 -6.35
CA LEU A 24 -12.68 1.81 -5.23
C LEU A 24 -11.88 1.69 -3.92
N ALA A 25 -11.68 2.83 -3.26
CA ALA A 25 -10.91 2.92 -2.02
C ALA A 25 -11.80 2.68 -0.79
N TYR A 26 -11.91 1.42 -0.34
CA TYR A 26 -12.61 1.12 0.91
C TYR A 26 -11.90 1.75 2.11
N ASN A 27 -12.68 2.29 3.04
CA ASN A 27 -12.19 2.63 4.37
C ASN A 27 -12.04 1.39 5.26
N ALA A 28 -12.80 0.32 5.01
CA ALA A 28 -12.67 -0.93 5.75
C ALA A 28 -11.34 -1.64 5.43
N PRO A 29 -10.71 -2.35 6.39
CA PRO A 29 -11.13 -2.57 7.77
C PRO A 29 -10.52 -1.57 8.77
N HIS A 30 -10.31 -0.31 8.36
CA HIS A 30 -9.80 0.73 9.25
C HIS A 30 -10.78 1.01 10.40
N SER A 31 -10.25 1.43 11.55
CA SER A 31 -11.07 1.88 12.67
C SER A 31 -11.91 3.13 12.31
N PRO A 32 -13.08 3.36 12.93
CA PRO A 32 -13.71 2.56 13.98
C PRO A 32 -14.20 1.19 13.47
N TYR A 33 -14.07 0.15 14.30
CA TYR A 33 -14.41 -1.22 13.92
C TYR A 33 -15.93 -1.43 13.96
N GLN A 34 -16.59 -1.07 12.87
CA GLN A 34 -18.04 -1.10 12.72
C GLN A 34 -18.41 -2.00 11.53
N VAL A 35 -19.25 -3.00 11.78
CA VAL A 35 -19.71 -3.96 10.77
C VAL A 35 -21.10 -4.47 11.15
N PRO A 36 -21.98 -4.81 10.18
CA PRO A 36 -23.25 -5.44 10.49
C PRO A 36 -23.12 -6.73 11.32
N ASP A 37 -24.09 -6.96 12.21
CA ASP A 37 -24.12 -8.08 13.16
C ASP A 37 -23.88 -9.44 12.47
N LYS A 38 -24.46 -9.65 11.28
CA LYS A 38 -24.29 -10.90 10.52
C LYS A 38 -22.82 -11.29 10.28
N TYR A 39 -21.92 -10.31 10.14
CA TYR A 39 -20.49 -10.56 9.99
C TYR A 39 -19.80 -10.64 11.37
N PHE A 40 -20.14 -9.73 12.29
CA PHE A 40 -19.57 -9.69 13.63
C PHE A 40 -19.81 -10.99 14.40
N ASP A 41 -21.06 -11.45 14.46
CA ASP A 41 -21.51 -12.60 15.24
C ASP A 41 -20.79 -13.88 14.84
N LYS A 42 -20.47 -14.04 13.54
CA LYS A 42 -19.72 -15.18 13.02
C LYS A 42 -18.33 -15.29 13.65
N PHE A 43 -17.64 -14.17 13.82
CA PHE A 43 -16.31 -14.15 14.43
C PHE A 43 -16.39 -14.09 15.95
N LYS A 44 -17.42 -13.46 16.51
CA LYS A 44 -17.67 -13.48 17.96
C LYS A 44 -17.94 -14.89 18.47
N ALA A 45 -18.73 -15.68 17.74
CA ALA A 45 -19.00 -17.09 18.03
C ALA A 45 -17.74 -17.98 18.00
N LYS A 46 -16.67 -17.54 17.31
CA LYS A 46 -15.35 -18.20 17.32
C LYS A 46 -14.48 -17.83 18.53
N GLY A 47 -14.99 -17.00 19.45
CA GLY A 47 -14.30 -16.59 20.66
C GLY A 47 -13.34 -15.41 20.48
N PHE A 48 -13.45 -14.65 19.38
CA PHE A 48 -12.64 -13.45 19.20
C PHE A 48 -13.13 -12.27 20.06
N GLU A 49 -12.18 -11.47 20.56
CA GLU A 49 -12.45 -10.18 21.18
C GLU A 49 -13.17 -9.22 20.21
N ASP A 50 -13.99 -8.30 20.71
CA ASP A 50 -14.92 -7.51 19.88
C ASP A 50 -14.23 -6.77 18.73
N ASN A 51 -13.12 -6.08 18.99
CA ASN A 51 -12.37 -5.38 17.94
C ASN A 51 -11.81 -6.33 16.86
N VAL A 52 -11.47 -7.57 17.23
CA VAL A 52 -10.98 -8.59 16.28
C VAL A 52 -12.14 -9.19 15.49
N ALA A 53 -13.23 -9.49 16.18
CA ALA A 53 -14.45 -10.01 15.55
C ALA A 53 -14.99 -9.01 14.52
N ALA A 54 -15.06 -7.73 14.90
CA ALA A 54 -15.43 -6.66 14.00
C ALA A 54 -14.42 -6.50 12.85
N PHE A 55 -13.11 -6.48 13.13
CA PHE A 55 -12.08 -6.39 12.07
C PHE A 55 -12.21 -7.50 11.02
N TYR A 56 -12.31 -8.76 11.45
CA TYR A 56 -12.49 -9.87 10.50
C TYR A 56 -13.86 -9.85 9.82
N GLY A 57 -14.91 -9.40 10.52
CA GLY A 57 -16.21 -9.17 9.92
C GLY A 57 -16.13 -8.12 8.80
N MET A 58 -15.38 -7.04 8.99
CA MET A 58 -15.14 -6.03 7.96
C MET A 58 -14.35 -6.60 6.78
N CYS A 59 -13.36 -7.47 7.02
CA CYS A 59 -12.66 -8.18 5.96
C CYS A 59 -13.61 -9.06 5.13
N GLU A 60 -14.51 -9.81 5.79
CA GLU A 60 -15.52 -10.62 5.10
C GLU A 60 -16.52 -9.75 4.33
N ASN A 61 -16.90 -8.58 4.87
CA ASN A 61 -17.72 -7.62 4.15
C ASN A 61 -17.02 -7.06 2.90
N ILE A 62 -15.69 -6.85 2.93
CA ILE A 62 -14.92 -6.48 1.74
C ILE A 62 -14.97 -7.60 0.71
N ASP A 63 -14.76 -8.85 1.13
CA ASP A 63 -14.80 -10.03 0.25
C ASP A 63 -16.15 -10.17 -0.47
N ASP A 64 -17.26 -10.07 0.27
CA ASP A 64 -18.62 -10.08 -0.29
C ASP A 64 -18.79 -8.98 -1.36
N ASN A 65 -18.28 -7.77 -1.08
CA ASN A 65 -18.39 -6.64 -2.01
C ASN A 65 -17.46 -6.75 -3.22
N VAL A 66 -16.29 -7.36 -3.09
CA VAL A 66 -15.46 -7.74 -4.23
C VAL A 66 -16.19 -8.78 -5.09
N GLY A 67 -16.85 -9.76 -4.46
CA GLY A 67 -17.71 -10.72 -5.16
C GLY A 67 -18.82 -10.04 -5.97
N ARG A 68 -19.51 -9.05 -5.39
CA ARG A 68 -20.52 -8.23 -6.08
C ARG A 68 -19.94 -7.49 -7.29
N LEU A 69 -18.76 -6.87 -7.13
CA LEU A 69 -18.06 -6.17 -8.21
C LEU A 69 -17.73 -7.11 -9.38
N LEU A 70 -17.17 -8.28 -9.07
CA LEU A 70 -16.81 -9.27 -10.08
C LEU A 70 -18.06 -9.81 -10.81
N ALA A 71 -19.12 -10.12 -10.08
CA ALA A 71 -20.38 -10.58 -10.65
C ALA A 71 -21.01 -9.54 -11.59
N GLN A 72 -20.96 -8.24 -11.25
CA GLN A 72 -21.45 -7.18 -12.13
C GLN A 72 -20.64 -7.09 -13.42
N LEU A 73 -19.32 -7.26 -13.37
CA LEU A 73 -18.49 -7.28 -14.57
C LEU A 73 -18.85 -8.46 -15.48
N ASP A 74 -19.15 -9.62 -14.91
CA ASP A 74 -19.61 -10.80 -15.67
C ASP A 74 -21.00 -10.58 -16.28
N GLU A 75 -21.96 -10.05 -15.50
CA GLU A 75 -23.32 -9.75 -15.95
C GLU A 75 -23.34 -8.75 -17.12
N LEU A 76 -22.51 -7.69 -17.03
CA LEU A 76 -22.37 -6.68 -18.08
C LEU A 76 -21.47 -7.13 -19.24
N GLN A 77 -20.92 -8.35 -19.19
CA GLN A 77 -19.98 -8.88 -20.19
C GLN A 77 -18.70 -8.03 -20.34
N LEU A 78 -18.30 -7.34 -19.28
CA LEU A 78 -17.11 -6.49 -19.23
C LEU A 78 -15.87 -7.20 -18.69
N ALA A 79 -16.04 -8.35 -18.03
CA ALA A 79 -14.99 -9.05 -17.31
C ALA A 79 -13.76 -9.38 -18.17
N GLU A 80 -13.95 -9.81 -19.43
CA GLU A 80 -12.85 -10.15 -20.34
C GLU A 80 -11.92 -8.96 -20.56
N ASN A 81 -12.47 -7.76 -20.75
CA ASN A 81 -11.72 -6.56 -21.08
C ASN A 81 -11.53 -5.60 -19.88
N THR A 82 -11.63 -6.13 -18.65
CA THR A 82 -11.40 -5.35 -17.43
C THR A 82 -10.22 -5.91 -16.65
N ILE A 83 -9.24 -5.06 -16.38
CA ILE A 83 -8.18 -5.34 -15.41
C ILE A 83 -8.75 -5.08 -14.03
N VAL A 84 -8.80 -6.11 -13.18
CA VAL A 84 -9.16 -5.96 -11.76
C VAL A 84 -7.93 -6.17 -10.91
N LEU A 85 -7.64 -5.18 -10.06
CA LEU A 85 -6.53 -5.19 -9.12
C LEU A 85 -7.06 -5.02 -7.70
N PHE A 86 -6.58 -5.85 -6.78
CA PHE A 86 -6.87 -5.76 -5.35
C PHE A 86 -5.57 -5.63 -4.57
N LEU A 87 -5.50 -4.66 -3.66
CA LEU A 87 -4.39 -4.48 -2.75
C LEU A 87 -4.86 -3.85 -1.43
N THR A 88 -3.98 -3.83 -0.43
CA THR A 88 -4.14 -2.95 0.75
C THR A 88 -3.12 -1.81 0.69
N ASP A 89 -3.44 -0.69 1.32
CA ASP A 89 -2.61 0.51 1.37
C ASP A 89 -1.38 0.35 2.29
N ASN A 90 -1.51 -0.49 3.33
CA ASN A 90 -0.48 -0.74 4.33
C ASN A 90 -0.74 -2.06 5.09
N GLY A 91 0.16 -2.40 6.01
CA GLY A 91 0.07 -3.56 6.89
C GLY A 91 -1.13 -3.53 7.84
N GLY A 92 -1.45 -4.69 8.43
CA GLY A 92 -2.65 -4.87 9.26
C GLY A 92 -2.62 -4.13 10.60
N THR A 93 -3.79 -4.08 11.26
CA THR A 93 -3.97 -3.52 12.62
C THR A 93 -4.50 -4.57 13.59
N ALA A 94 -5.79 -4.57 13.91
CA ALA A 94 -6.40 -5.45 14.93
C ALA A 94 -6.26 -6.95 14.62
N GLY A 95 -6.20 -7.33 13.33
CA GLY A 95 -5.99 -8.72 12.91
C GLY A 95 -4.57 -9.24 13.10
N VAL A 96 -3.55 -8.38 13.22
CA VAL A 96 -2.13 -8.78 13.24
C VAL A 96 -1.81 -9.71 14.42
N LYS A 97 -2.47 -9.52 15.57
CA LYS A 97 -2.28 -10.38 16.75
C LYS A 97 -2.82 -11.81 16.58
N ILE A 98 -3.67 -12.02 15.57
CA ILE A 98 -4.22 -13.33 15.24
C ILE A 98 -3.49 -13.91 14.04
N TYR A 99 -3.32 -13.13 12.97
CA TYR A 99 -2.62 -13.55 11.76
C TYR A 99 -1.94 -12.37 11.06
N ASN A 100 -0.64 -12.54 10.77
CA ASN A 100 0.17 -11.60 10.00
C ASN A 100 1.18 -12.34 9.09
N ALA A 101 0.85 -13.58 8.70
CA ALA A 101 1.74 -14.48 7.93
C ALA A 101 3.16 -14.66 8.52
N GLY A 102 3.31 -14.52 9.85
CA GLY A 102 4.61 -14.63 10.53
C GLY A 102 5.53 -13.42 10.35
N MET A 103 5.05 -12.34 9.73
CA MET A 103 5.83 -11.11 9.52
C MET A 103 5.95 -10.28 10.81
N ARG A 104 7.06 -9.54 10.93
CA ARG A 104 7.29 -8.61 12.05
C ARG A 104 6.59 -7.27 11.80
N GLY A 105 6.00 -6.73 12.86
CA GLY A 105 5.31 -5.42 12.82
C GLY A 105 3.92 -5.46 12.20
N GLY A 106 3.29 -4.29 12.13
CA GLY A 106 1.98 -4.04 11.53
C GLY A 106 1.96 -2.63 10.93
N LYS A 107 0.77 -2.06 10.71
CA LYS A 107 0.60 -0.63 10.37
C LYS A 107 1.58 0.26 11.15
N VAL A 108 2.13 1.28 10.47
CA VAL A 108 3.22 2.20 10.91
C VAL A 108 4.62 1.61 11.05
N SER A 109 4.79 0.29 10.97
CA SER A 109 6.11 -0.32 11.02
C SER A 109 6.85 -0.22 9.69
N VAL A 110 8.17 -0.08 9.75
CA VAL A 110 9.07 -0.24 8.59
C VAL A 110 9.58 -1.69 8.44
N HIS A 111 8.97 -2.64 9.12
CA HIS A 111 9.17 -4.09 8.94
C HIS A 111 8.20 -4.66 7.88
N GLU A 112 8.38 -5.92 7.47
CA GLU A 112 7.52 -6.56 6.44
C GLU A 112 6.03 -6.45 6.79
N GLY A 113 5.65 -6.65 8.05
CA GLY A 113 4.26 -6.60 8.47
C GLY A 113 3.61 -5.22 8.36
N GLY A 114 4.38 -4.15 8.15
CA GLY A 114 3.88 -2.80 7.91
C GLY A 114 3.80 -2.41 6.43
N SER A 115 4.63 -3.00 5.57
CA SER A 115 4.78 -2.61 4.16
C SER A 115 4.45 -3.70 3.14
N ARG A 116 4.52 -4.98 3.51
CA ARG A 116 4.21 -6.10 2.62
C ARG A 116 2.72 -6.43 2.71
N VAL A 117 2.04 -6.20 1.60
CA VAL A 117 0.58 -6.27 1.47
C VAL A 117 0.20 -7.26 0.37
N PRO A 118 -1.03 -7.82 0.40
CA PRO A 118 -1.52 -8.59 -0.73
C PRO A 118 -1.65 -7.70 -1.97
N LEU A 119 -1.33 -8.26 -3.13
CA LEU A 119 -1.60 -7.69 -4.44
C LEU A 119 -2.09 -8.82 -5.34
N PHE A 120 -3.31 -8.69 -5.85
CA PHE A 120 -3.87 -9.60 -6.85
C PHE A 120 -4.20 -8.81 -8.11
N MET A 121 -3.94 -9.40 -9.27
CA MET A 121 -4.28 -8.82 -10.56
C MET A 121 -4.89 -9.90 -11.44
N ARG A 122 -6.02 -9.57 -12.09
CA ARG A 122 -6.65 -10.43 -13.10
C ARG A 122 -6.99 -9.63 -14.34
N TRP A 123 -6.78 -10.23 -15.49
CA TRP A 123 -7.25 -9.72 -16.78
C TRP A 123 -7.50 -10.90 -17.72
N PRO A 124 -8.74 -11.41 -17.83
CA PRO A 124 -9.02 -12.65 -18.55
C PRO A 124 -8.60 -12.61 -20.03
N ALA A 125 -8.80 -11.49 -20.75
CA ALA A 125 -8.40 -11.38 -22.15
C ALA A 125 -6.89 -11.51 -22.37
N ALA A 126 -6.07 -11.24 -21.36
CA ALA A 126 -4.62 -11.40 -21.44
C ALA A 126 -4.16 -12.87 -21.38
N LYS A 127 -5.04 -13.79 -20.95
CA LYS A 127 -4.78 -15.24 -20.88
C LYS A 127 -3.49 -15.60 -20.12
N TRP A 128 -3.17 -14.84 -19.09
CA TRP A 128 -2.03 -15.13 -18.23
C TRP A 128 -2.20 -16.49 -17.54
N THR A 129 -1.11 -17.24 -17.43
CA THR A 129 -1.06 -18.44 -16.58
C THR A 129 -1.12 -17.98 -15.11
N PRO A 130 -2.09 -18.45 -14.32
CA PRO A 130 -2.18 -18.07 -12.91
C PRO A 130 -0.95 -18.54 -12.14
N HIS A 131 -0.23 -17.61 -11.52
CA HIS A 131 0.96 -17.92 -10.74
C HIS A 131 1.20 -16.85 -9.65
N VAL A 132 2.18 -17.11 -8.79
CA VAL A 132 2.64 -16.14 -7.78
C VAL A 132 3.98 -15.57 -8.24
N ALA A 133 4.00 -14.29 -8.60
CA ALA A 133 5.24 -13.57 -8.84
C ALA A 133 6.00 -13.42 -7.50
N LYS A 134 7.19 -14.01 -7.44
CA LYS A 134 8.08 -13.98 -6.25
C LYS A 134 9.01 -12.76 -6.16
N PRO A 135 9.40 -12.09 -7.27
CA PRO A 135 10.24 -10.91 -7.17
C PRO A 135 9.59 -9.78 -6.35
N ILE A 136 10.41 -8.97 -5.70
CA ILE A 136 9.93 -7.79 -4.98
C ILE A 136 9.39 -6.73 -5.95
N VAL A 137 8.24 -6.16 -5.60
CA VAL A 137 7.54 -5.08 -6.30
C VAL A 137 7.07 -4.03 -5.29
N SER A 138 6.66 -2.86 -5.77
CA SER A 138 6.12 -1.79 -4.92
C SER A 138 4.92 -1.11 -5.58
N HIS A 139 4.12 -0.41 -4.78
CA HIS A 139 2.94 0.35 -5.26
C HIS A 139 3.28 1.36 -6.36
N ILE A 140 4.51 1.89 -6.38
CA ILE A 140 5.00 2.80 -7.44
C ILE A 140 5.03 2.14 -8.83
N ASP A 141 5.05 0.81 -8.90
CA ASP A 141 5.05 0.05 -10.15
C ASP A 141 3.65 0.00 -10.80
N LEU A 142 2.58 0.29 -10.05
CA LEU A 142 1.21 0.16 -10.55
C LEU A 142 0.88 1.18 -11.65
N LEU A 143 1.29 2.44 -11.48
CA LEU A 143 1.07 3.47 -12.50
C LEU A 143 1.71 3.11 -13.85
N PRO A 144 3.04 2.82 -13.95
CA PRO A 144 3.63 2.44 -15.22
C PRO A 144 3.07 1.12 -15.76
N THR A 145 2.65 0.18 -14.90
CA THR A 145 1.97 -1.06 -15.33
C THR A 145 0.64 -0.77 -16.01
N LEU A 146 -0.20 0.06 -15.39
CA LEU A 146 -1.52 0.38 -15.94
C LEU A 146 -1.40 1.15 -17.26
N LEU A 147 -0.47 2.11 -17.35
CA LEU A 147 -0.18 2.84 -18.58
C LEU A 147 0.28 1.90 -19.72
N ASP A 148 1.16 0.96 -19.40
CA ASP A 148 1.66 -0.05 -20.34
C ASP A 148 0.51 -0.97 -20.82
N LEU A 149 -0.28 -1.54 -19.89
CA LEU A 149 -1.36 -2.47 -20.25
C LEU A 149 -2.51 -1.79 -21.00
N SER A 150 -2.80 -0.52 -20.72
CA SER A 150 -3.84 0.24 -21.42
C SER A 150 -3.35 0.90 -22.72
N GLY A 151 -2.04 0.86 -23.01
CA GLY A 151 -1.44 1.61 -24.12
C GLY A 151 -1.56 3.13 -23.96
N THR A 152 -1.78 3.62 -22.74
CA THR A 152 -1.91 5.06 -22.45
C THR A 152 -0.53 5.69 -22.33
N LYS A 153 -0.34 6.83 -23.00
CA LYS A 153 0.90 7.61 -22.88
C LYS A 153 1.04 8.15 -21.46
N ALA A 154 2.23 8.01 -20.88
CA ALA A 154 2.55 8.67 -19.61
C ALA A 154 2.36 10.20 -19.73
N PRO A 155 1.80 10.86 -18.70
CA PRO A 155 1.72 12.32 -18.67
C PRO A 155 3.13 12.93 -18.68
N ASP A 156 3.23 14.16 -19.18
CA ASP A 156 4.47 14.92 -19.04
C ASP A 156 4.74 15.18 -17.54
N GLY A 157 5.99 15.07 -17.09
CA GLY A 157 6.31 15.17 -15.69
C GLY A 157 7.68 14.58 -15.32
N PRO A 158 7.97 14.46 -14.02
CA PRO A 158 9.16 13.76 -13.57
C PRO A 158 9.13 12.30 -14.01
N LYS A 159 10.33 11.70 -14.13
CA LYS A 159 10.46 10.28 -14.42
C LYS A 159 9.78 9.47 -13.31
N LEU A 160 9.01 8.44 -13.70
CA LEU A 160 8.43 7.50 -12.75
C LEU A 160 9.52 6.60 -12.15
N ASP A 161 9.47 6.40 -10.82
CA ASP A 161 10.38 5.50 -10.10
C ASP A 161 10.02 4.02 -10.26
N GLY A 162 8.75 3.74 -10.57
CA GLY A 162 8.26 2.39 -10.80
C GLY A 162 8.60 1.85 -12.19
N ILE A 163 8.49 0.54 -12.34
CA ILE A 163 8.62 -0.17 -13.62
C ILE A 163 7.38 -1.02 -13.86
N SER A 164 7.00 -1.21 -15.12
CA SER A 164 5.83 -2.04 -15.46
C SER A 164 6.01 -3.48 -14.97
N LEU A 165 5.00 -4.01 -14.29
CA LEU A 165 4.92 -5.40 -13.84
C LEU A 165 4.62 -6.37 -14.99
N ARG A 166 4.37 -5.90 -16.22
CA ARG A 166 4.03 -6.74 -17.38
C ARG A 166 4.92 -7.99 -17.53
N PRO A 167 6.27 -7.93 -17.41
CA PRO A 167 7.11 -9.13 -17.51
C PRO A 167 6.79 -10.20 -16.46
N LEU A 168 6.40 -9.78 -15.25
CA LEU A 168 5.98 -10.67 -14.17
C LEU A 168 4.55 -11.20 -14.34
N LEU A 169 3.71 -10.52 -15.12
CA LEU A 169 2.32 -10.93 -15.36
C LEU A 169 2.23 -11.95 -16.50
N GLU A 170 3.07 -11.76 -17.54
CA GLU A 170 3.05 -12.56 -18.76
C GLU A 170 3.90 -13.84 -18.67
N SER A 171 4.80 -13.96 -17.68
CA SER A 171 5.73 -15.09 -17.56
C SER A 171 6.08 -15.42 -16.11
N GLU A 172 6.17 -16.72 -15.80
CA GLU A 172 6.77 -17.20 -14.54
C GLU A 172 8.31 -17.08 -14.54
N ASP A 173 8.91 -17.00 -15.73
CA ASP A 173 10.34 -16.71 -15.87
C ASP A 173 10.60 -15.23 -15.57
N ASN A 174 11.18 -14.99 -14.42
CA ASN A 174 11.52 -13.66 -13.91
C ASN A 174 12.90 -13.18 -14.34
N SER A 175 13.58 -13.88 -15.27
CA SER A 175 14.92 -13.50 -15.74
C SER A 175 15.00 -12.10 -16.35
N ALA A 176 13.89 -11.60 -16.91
CA ALA A 176 13.76 -10.25 -17.42
C ALA A 176 13.51 -9.19 -16.32
N TRP A 177 13.22 -9.61 -15.09
CA TRP A 177 12.97 -8.70 -13.98
C TRP A 177 14.29 -8.17 -13.40
N PRO A 178 14.47 -6.85 -13.29
CA PRO A 178 15.73 -6.30 -12.81
C PRO A 178 15.92 -6.49 -11.31
N GLU A 179 17.17 -6.72 -10.91
CA GLU A 179 17.58 -6.52 -9.53
C GLU A 179 17.33 -5.07 -9.11
N ARG A 180 16.68 -4.88 -7.97
CA ARG A 180 16.30 -3.55 -7.50
C ARG A 180 16.36 -3.41 -6.00
N THR A 181 16.38 -2.16 -5.57
CA THR A 181 16.32 -1.76 -4.17
C THR A 181 15.06 -0.93 -3.97
N LEU A 182 14.24 -1.33 -3.00
CA LEU A 182 13.06 -0.60 -2.58
C LEU A 182 13.31 0.03 -1.22
N PHE A 183 12.68 1.17 -0.99
CA PHE A 183 12.80 1.93 0.25
C PHE A 183 11.43 2.01 0.94
N THR A 184 11.42 1.85 2.25
CA THR A 184 10.26 2.12 3.09
C THR A 184 10.67 3.19 4.10
N HIS A 185 9.84 4.21 4.25
CA HIS A 185 10.12 5.32 5.14
C HIS A 185 8.81 5.71 5.81
N ASN A 186 8.83 5.79 7.14
CA ASN A 186 7.69 6.30 7.89
C ASN A 186 8.15 7.53 8.67
N PRO A 187 8.31 8.68 7.98
CA PRO A 187 8.71 9.91 8.61
C PRO A 187 7.62 10.35 9.56
N ILE A 188 8.05 10.62 10.77
CA ILE A 188 7.17 11.05 11.84
C ILE A 188 6.83 12.55 11.70
N ASP A 189 7.80 13.32 11.20
CA ASP A 189 7.60 14.59 10.54
C ASP A 189 8.44 14.61 9.26
N GLU A 190 8.14 15.58 8.41
CA GLU A 190 8.71 15.78 7.07
C GLU A 190 10.25 15.80 7.01
N THR A 191 10.93 16.07 8.13
CA THR A 191 12.40 16.18 8.17
C THR A 191 13.09 14.93 8.71
N ASN A 192 12.33 13.97 9.23
CA ASN A 192 12.89 12.79 9.87
C ASN A 192 13.38 11.80 8.83
N LYS A 193 14.61 11.31 9.04
CA LYS A 193 15.26 10.31 8.18
C LYS A 193 14.87 8.87 8.52
N TYR A 194 14.37 8.65 9.74
CA TYR A 194 14.03 7.33 10.28
C TYR A 194 12.67 7.42 10.99
N PRO A 195 11.98 6.30 11.25
CA PRO A 195 12.33 4.93 10.87
C PRO A 195 12.34 4.68 9.37
N GLY A 196 13.25 3.82 8.91
CA GLY A 196 13.46 3.54 7.50
C GLY A 196 13.97 2.13 7.23
N ALA A 197 13.72 1.63 6.01
CA ALA A 197 14.18 0.33 5.56
C ALA A 197 14.61 0.32 4.09
N VAL A 198 15.53 -0.59 3.78
CA VAL A 198 16.02 -0.91 2.44
C VAL A 198 15.71 -2.38 2.16
N ARG A 199 15.09 -2.69 1.02
CA ARG A 199 14.72 -4.05 0.62
C ARG A 199 15.32 -4.37 -0.75
N THR A 200 16.23 -5.33 -0.81
CA THR A 200 16.63 -6.01 -2.07
C THR A 200 15.82 -7.29 -2.21
N GLN A 201 16.05 -8.16 -3.21
CA GLN A 201 15.33 -9.44 -3.28
C GLN A 201 15.58 -10.34 -2.05
N ARG A 202 16.81 -10.36 -1.55
CA ARG A 202 17.22 -11.24 -0.43
C ARG A 202 17.33 -10.55 0.92
N HIS A 203 17.64 -9.26 0.98
CA HIS A 203 17.95 -8.62 2.26
C HIS A 203 16.98 -7.50 2.60
N ARG A 204 16.75 -7.31 3.91
CA ARG A 204 16.10 -6.12 4.47
C ARG A 204 16.99 -5.50 5.52
N LEU A 205 17.37 -4.24 5.30
CA LEU A 205 18.06 -3.41 6.28
C LEU A 205 17.02 -2.49 6.95
N VAL A 206 16.98 -2.43 8.28
CA VAL A 206 15.99 -1.65 9.03
C VAL A 206 16.65 -0.80 10.10
N ARG A 207 16.17 0.44 10.26
CA ARG A 207 16.50 1.30 11.39
C ARG A 207 15.23 1.88 11.99
N GLU A 208 15.01 1.62 13.27
CA GLU A 208 13.85 2.06 14.03
C GLU A 208 14.18 3.29 14.88
N ILE A 209 13.15 3.95 15.44
CA ILE A 209 13.30 4.97 16.49
C ILE A 209 12.73 4.43 17.80
N LYS A 210 13.48 4.58 18.90
CA LYS A 210 13.07 4.16 20.25
C LYS A 210 12.08 5.16 20.86
N GLY A 211 10.91 4.70 21.30
CA GLY A 211 9.98 5.48 22.13
C GLY A 211 8.50 5.07 21.99
N PRO A 212 7.61 5.45 22.93
CA PRO A 212 6.22 4.97 23.00
C PRO A 212 5.31 5.40 21.84
N ALA A 213 5.78 6.28 20.95
CA ALA A 213 5.05 6.74 19.77
C ALA A 213 5.90 6.72 18.49
N GLY A 214 7.01 5.98 18.45
CA GLY A 214 7.97 6.06 17.34
C GLY A 214 8.67 7.42 17.19
N GLY A 215 8.13 8.51 17.76
CA GLY A 215 8.82 9.76 18.12
C GLY A 215 8.52 10.98 17.25
N SER A 216 7.33 11.59 17.36
CA SER A 216 6.84 12.90 16.81
C SER A 216 7.74 14.13 16.96
N LYS A 217 8.99 13.94 17.36
CA LYS A 217 9.97 14.95 17.76
C LYS A 217 11.43 14.55 17.50
N ALA A 218 11.69 13.51 16.71
CA ALA A 218 13.06 13.07 16.46
C ALA A 218 13.86 14.16 15.72
N LYS A 219 15.17 14.20 15.95
CA LYS A 219 16.10 15.08 15.21
C LYS A 219 16.90 14.26 14.20
N ALA A 220 17.48 14.90 13.20
CA ALA A 220 18.47 14.23 12.34
C ALA A 220 19.61 13.65 13.20
N ASN A 221 19.96 12.38 12.97
CA ASN A 221 20.95 11.63 13.76
C ASN A 221 20.61 11.50 15.25
N ASP A 222 19.32 11.50 15.60
CA ASP A 222 18.88 11.29 16.98
C ASP A 222 19.40 9.96 17.54
N ASP A 223 20.03 10.04 18.72
CA ASP A 223 20.53 8.91 19.51
C ASP A 223 19.43 7.91 19.90
N SER A 224 18.16 8.29 19.69
CA SER A 224 16.99 7.41 19.82
C SER A 224 16.89 6.36 18.69
N ALA A 225 17.54 6.56 17.55
CA ALA A 225 17.54 5.57 16.47
C ALA A 225 18.30 4.30 16.88
N THR A 226 17.79 3.13 16.49
CA THR A 226 18.53 1.88 16.70
C THR A 226 19.79 1.85 15.83
N ALA A 227 20.70 0.92 16.14
CA ALA A 227 21.66 0.48 15.13
C ALA A 227 20.89 -0.12 13.94
N TRP A 228 21.52 -0.12 12.77
CA TRP A 228 20.99 -0.86 11.62
C TRP A 228 20.89 -2.35 11.96
N GLN A 229 19.76 -2.93 11.63
CA GLN A 229 19.48 -4.36 11.72
C GLN A 229 19.39 -4.91 10.30
N LEU A 230 19.92 -6.11 10.07
CA LEU A 230 19.93 -6.74 8.74
C LEU A 230 19.32 -8.12 8.83
N TYR A 231 18.41 -8.45 7.92
CA TYR A 231 17.74 -9.74 7.85
C TYR A 231 17.86 -10.35 6.45
N ASP A 232 18.04 -11.67 6.38
CA ASP A 232 17.95 -12.46 5.15
C ASP A 232 16.50 -12.93 4.98
N MET A 233 15.80 -12.35 4.02
CA MET A 233 14.36 -12.50 3.80
C MET A 233 13.97 -13.80 3.10
N GLU A 234 14.94 -14.54 2.56
CA GLU A 234 14.68 -15.86 1.96
C GLU A 234 14.58 -16.95 3.03
N VAL A 235 15.39 -16.83 4.10
CA VAL A 235 15.44 -17.82 5.19
C VAL A 235 14.80 -17.33 6.49
N ASP A 236 14.67 -16.02 6.69
CA ASP A 236 14.08 -15.38 7.87
C ASP A 236 13.09 -14.27 7.49
N PRO A 237 11.97 -14.61 6.81
CA PRO A 237 10.94 -13.63 6.45
C PRO A 237 10.23 -12.99 7.66
N GLY A 238 10.43 -13.55 8.86
CA GLY A 238 9.89 -13.02 10.11
C GLY A 238 10.81 -12.04 10.83
N GLU A 239 11.99 -11.74 10.29
CA GLU A 239 12.95 -10.75 10.83
C GLU A 239 13.32 -11.03 12.30
N LYS A 240 13.64 -12.30 12.61
CA LYS A 240 13.96 -12.79 13.96
C LYS A 240 15.46 -12.76 14.27
N ASN A 241 16.30 -12.93 13.26
CA ASN A 241 17.74 -13.12 13.38
C ASN A 241 18.47 -11.95 12.71
N ASP A 242 18.89 -10.98 13.51
CA ASP A 242 19.71 -9.86 13.04
C ASP A 242 21.14 -10.33 12.71
N ILE A 243 21.49 -10.29 11.42
CA ILE A 243 22.79 -10.69 10.87
C ILE A 243 23.73 -9.50 10.60
N ALA A 244 23.38 -8.28 11.05
CA ALA A 244 24.15 -7.06 10.77
C ALA A 244 25.61 -7.16 11.25
N LYS A 245 25.84 -7.68 12.46
CA LYS A 245 27.19 -7.82 13.04
C LYS A 245 28.10 -8.74 12.22
N ALA A 246 27.52 -9.76 11.59
CA ALA A 246 28.26 -10.72 10.75
C ALA A 246 28.49 -10.19 9.33
N ASN A 247 27.75 -9.17 8.89
CA ASN A 247 27.78 -8.64 7.53
C ASN A 247 27.98 -7.11 7.50
N PRO A 248 29.04 -6.56 8.11
CA PRO A 248 29.21 -5.11 8.26
C PRO A 248 29.34 -4.36 6.93
N GLU A 249 29.99 -4.96 5.92
CA GLU A 249 30.14 -4.33 4.60
C GLU A 249 28.80 -4.23 3.86
N LEU A 250 27.94 -5.24 3.95
CA LEU A 250 26.61 -5.21 3.37
C LEU A 250 25.71 -4.18 4.06
N VAL A 251 25.80 -4.07 5.39
CA VAL A 251 25.13 -3.01 6.14
C VAL A 251 25.56 -1.63 5.64
N LYS A 252 26.87 -1.41 5.46
CA LYS A 252 27.42 -0.15 4.96
C LYS A 252 26.93 0.16 3.55
N GLU A 253 26.92 -0.82 2.65
CA GLU A 253 26.42 -0.67 1.28
C GLU A 253 24.94 -0.27 1.25
N LEU A 254 24.08 -1.02 1.94
CA LEU A 254 22.64 -0.76 1.95
C LEU A 254 22.30 0.56 2.66
N ALA A 255 23.00 0.90 3.74
CA ALA A 255 22.85 2.18 4.41
C ALA A 255 23.23 3.35 3.48
N ALA A 256 24.31 3.22 2.69
CA ALA A 256 24.68 4.24 1.71
C ALA A 256 23.61 4.42 0.62
N LYS A 257 22.95 3.33 0.18
CA LYS A 257 21.81 3.41 -0.74
C LYS A 257 20.62 4.16 -0.12
N TYR A 258 20.31 3.87 1.15
CA TYR A 258 19.25 4.60 1.89
C TYR A 258 19.57 6.09 1.97
N ASP A 259 20.82 6.42 2.31
CA ASP A 259 21.26 7.80 2.48
C ASP A 259 21.20 8.59 1.18
N ALA A 260 21.62 7.98 0.06
CA ALA A 260 21.52 8.56 -1.26
C ALA A 260 20.06 8.79 -1.68
N TRP A 261 19.19 7.78 -1.47
CA TRP A 261 17.76 7.90 -1.74
C TRP A 261 17.10 9.02 -0.90
N PHE A 262 17.38 9.06 0.41
CA PHE A 262 16.83 10.09 1.29
C PHE A 262 17.29 11.49 0.90
N ALA A 263 18.56 11.65 0.52
CA ALA A 263 19.08 12.93 0.04
C ALA A 263 18.41 13.40 -1.26
N ASP A 264 18.08 12.47 -2.16
CA ASP A 264 17.36 12.76 -3.41
C ASP A 264 15.92 13.21 -3.13
N ILE A 265 15.15 12.42 -2.37
CA ILE A 265 13.74 12.74 -2.09
C ILE A 265 13.55 13.96 -1.20
N SER A 266 14.57 14.36 -0.43
CA SER A 266 14.54 15.56 0.41
C SER A 266 15.15 16.79 -0.26
N HIS A 267 15.72 16.65 -1.47
CA HIS A 267 16.46 17.72 -2.15
C HIS A 267 15.65 19.01 -2.31
N TYR A 268 14.38 18.88 -2.69
CA TYR A 268 13.49 20.02 -2.93
C TYR A 268 12.81 20.56 -1.66
N GLY A 269 13.04 19.93 -0.50
CA GLY A 269 12.19 20.08 0.67
C GLY A 269 10.78 19.53 0.43
N LEU A 270 10.04 19.25 1.51
CA LEU A 270 8.65 18.84 1.37
C LEU A 270 7.78 20.04 1.03
N GLN A 271 7.42 20.15 -0.25
CA GLN A 271 6.37 21.03 -0.68
C GLN A 271 5.05 20.39 -0.32
N ARG A 272 4.33 20.96 0.65
CA ARG A 272 2.91 20.63 0.86
C ARG A 272 2.15 21.10 -0.38
N PHE A 273 1.85 20.16 -1.27
CA PHE A 273 0.93 20.44 -2.35
C PHE A 273 -0.45 20.71 -1.76
N PRO A 274 -1.09 21.84 -2.08
CA PRO A 274 -2.47 22.04 -1.64
C PRO A 274 -3.33 20.92 -2.23
N LEU A 275 -4.23 20.37 -1.43
CA LEU A 275 -5.28 19.50 -1.96
C LEU A 275 -6.13 20.38 -2.89
N PRO A 276 -6.18 20.11 -4.21
CA PRO A 276 -7.06 20.86 -5.08
C PRO A 276 -8.49 20.57 -4.66
N ILE A 277 -9.22 21.61 -4.24
CA ILE A 277 -10.63 21.53 -3.91
C ILE A 277 -11.39 22.25 -5.01
N GLY A 278 -12.32 21.55 -5.66
CA GLY A 278 -12.93 22.04 -6.89
C GLY A 278 -12.59 21.16 -8.07
N HIS A 279 -13.61 20.77 -8.83
CA HIS A 279 -13.47 20.46 -10.26
C HIS A 279 -14.32 21.48 -11.00
N GLU A 280 -13.89 21.98 -12.18
CA GLU A 280 -14.66 23.01 -12.91
C GLU A 280 -16.10 22.56 -13.20
N GLU A 281 -16.29 21.26 -13.43
CA GLU A 281 -17.60 20.64 -13.68
C GLU A 281 -18.41 20.35 -12.40
N GLN A 282 -17.79 20.45 -11.22
CA GLN A 282 -18.44 20.28 -9.92
C GLN A 282 -18.42 21.59 -9.15
N ASN A 283 -19.18 22.57 -9.65
CA ASN A 283 -19.33 23.88 -9.03
C ASN A 283 -20.79 24.08 -8.60
N PRO A 284 -21.08 24.31 -7.29
CA PRO A 284 -20.13 24.50 -6.18
C PRO A 284 -19.55 23.18 -5.64
N VAL A 285 -18.40 23.27 -4.96
CA VAL A 285 -17.89 22.20 -4.10
C VAL A 285 -18.28 22.46 -2.66
N GLU A 286 -18.94 21.48 -2.05
CA GLU A 286 -19.25 21.48 -0.62
C GLU A 286 -18.17 20.71 0.14
N LEU A 287 -17.58 21.34 1.16
CA LEU A 287 -16.62 20.73 2.06
C LEU A 287 -17.24 20.54 3.44
N HIS A 288 -17.07 19.35 4.02
CA HIS A 288 -17.37 19.14 5.43
C HIS A 288 -16.19 19.61 6.30
N ALA A 289 -16.51 20.27 7.41
CA ALA A 289 -15.60 21.13 8.18
C ALA A 289 -14.32 20.53 8.83
N PRO A 290 -14.13 19.22 9.11
CA PRO A 290 -12.99 18.79 9.93
C PRO A 290 -11.63 18.75 9.20
N GLN A 291 -11.55 19.15 7.93
CA GLN A 291 -10.35 18.97 7.10
C GLN A 291 -9.76 20.26 6.53
N SER A 292 -10.30 21.43 6.88
CA SER A 292 -9.85 22.71 6.32
C SER A 292 -8.97 23.50 7.29
N PHE A 293 -7.73 23.76 6.88
CA PHE A 293 -6.90 24.84 7.43
C PHE A 293 -6.98 26.02 6.45
N TYR A 294 -7.34 27.21 6.93
CA TYR A 294 -7.38 28.42 6.11
C TYR A 294 -6.20 29.32 6.49
N ASP A 295 -5.35 29.67 5.52
CA ASP A 295 -4.20 30.57 5.73
C ASP A 295 -4.60 32.01 6.10
N LYS A 296 -5.88 32.37 5.93
CA LYS A 296 -6.45 33.66 6.32
C LYS A 296 -7.83 33.48 6.94
N PRO A 297 -8.24 34.35 7.89
CA PRO A 297 -9.60 34.35 8.40
C PRO A 297 -10.60 34.49 7.26
N LEU A 298 -11.62 33.62 7.26
CA LEU A 298 -12.79 33.83 6.43
C LEU A 298 -13.51 35.07 6.98
N ASN A 299 -13.41 36.19 6.26
CA ASN A 299 -14.24 37.36 6.52
C ASN A 299 -15.58 37.11 5.82
N PHE A 300 -16.60 36.79 6.62
CA PHE A 300 -17.99 36.72 6.18
C PHE A 300 -18.65 38.10 6.22
#